data_AF-A0A5R2N034-F1
#
_entry.id   AF-A0A5R2N034-F1
#
_cell.length_a   1.000
_cell.length_b   1.000
_cell.length_c   1.000
_cell.angle_alpha   90.00
_cell.angle_beta   90.00
_cell.angle_gamma   90.00
#
_symmetry.space_group_name_H-M   'P 1'
#
loop_
_entity.id
_entity.type
_entity.pdbx_description
1 polymer ?
#
loop_
_entity_poly.entity_id
_entity_poly.type
_entity_poly.pdbx_seq_one_letter_code
_entity_poly.pdbx_strand_id
1 'polypeptide(L)'
;RSAGSCMTMGTASTMASMVEALGIGMPDNAAIPAVDSRRGVLAQLAGRQIVDLVRRDVTISQILTRQAFENAIRVNGAIGGSTNAVLHLIAIANRVGVDLSLDDWDRLGRDVPTIVDLMPSGRFLMEDFYYAGGLA
;
A
#
# COMPACT_ATOMS: atom_id res chain seq x y z
N ARG A 1 19.03 -4.65 15.73
CA ARG A 1 18.46 -4.87 14.39
C ARG A 1 17.50 -6.04 14.50
N SER A 2 16.21 -5.82 14.30
CA SER A 2 15.19 -6.86 14.23
C SER A 2 15.02 -7.34 12.78
N ALA A 3 14.25 -8.42 12.56
CA ALA A 3 13.83 -8.81 11.22
C ALA A 3 12.85 -7.78 10.64
N GLY A 4 12.93 -7.48 9.35
CA GLY A 4 12.05 -6.54 8.65
C GLY A 4 12.69 -5.89 7.42
N SER A 5 11.92 -5.09 6.71
CA SER A 5 12.39 -4.22 5.62
C SER A 5 12.94 -2.90 6.16
N CYS A 6 13.36 -2.00 5.27
CA CYS A 6 13.70 -0.62 5.63
C CYS A 6 12.55 0.04 6.40
N MET A 7 12.88 0.72 7.51
CA MET A 7 11.92 1.30 8.45
C MET A 7 11.48 2.73 8.13
N THR A 8 11.89 3.27 6.98
CA THR A 8 11.47 4.57 6.45
C THR A 8 10.29 4.38 5.47
N MET A 9 9.70 5.47 4.97
CA MET A 9 8.79 5.46 3.82
C MET A 9 9.57 5.27 2.49
N GLY A 10 10.43 4.25 2.46
CA GLY A 10 11.09 3.79 1.25
C GLY A 10 10.20 2.84 0.43
N THR A 11 10.72 2.34 -0.69
CA THR A 11 9.96 1.52 -1.64
C THR A 11 9.23 0.33 -1.02
N ALA A 12 9.82 -0.35 -0.03
CA ALA A 12 9.17 -1.49 0.64
C ALA A 12 7.89 -1.06 1.39
N SER A 13 7.99 -0.04 2.25
CA SER A 13 6.86 0.51 3.01
C SER A 13 5.81 1.15 2.10
N THR A 14 6.26 1.84 1.05
CA THR A 14 5.38 2.40 0.03
C THR A 14 4.60 1.30 -0.68
N MET A 15 5.25 0.26 -1.18
CA MET A 15 4.56 -0.82 -1.90
C MET A 15 3.67 -1.66 -0.97
N ALA A 16 4.04 -1.84 0.30
CA ALA A 16 3.16 -2.44 1.29
C ALA A 16 1.88 -1.61 1.49
N SER A 17 2.02 -0.28 1.51
CA SER A 17 0.89 0.66 1.55
C SER A 17 0.06 0.62 0.26
N MET A 18 0.69 0.49 -0.90
CA MET A 18 -0.02 0.36 -2.18
C MET A 18 -0.85 -0.92 -2.24
N VAL A 19 -0.34 -2.05 -1.73
CA VAL A 19 -1.08 -3.33 -1.66
C VAL A 19 -2.37 -3.16 -0.84
N GLU A 20 -2.32 -2.44 0.27
CA GLU A 20 -3.50 -2.14 1.09
C GLU A 20 -4.43 -1.12 0.40
N ALA A 21 -3.90 -0.02 -0.14
CA ALA A 21 -4.69 0.99 -0.85
C ALA A 21 -5.38 0.48 -2.13
N LEU A 22 -4.78 -0.49 -2.81
CA LEU A 22 -5.37 -1.19 -3.95
C LEU A 22 -6.46 -2.19 -3.54
N GLY A 23 -6.60 -2.49 -2.25
CA GLY A 23 -7.60 -3.43 -1.71
C GLY A 23 -7.21 -4.90 -1.80
N ILE A 24 -5.95 -5.23 -2.14
CA ILE A 24 -5.45 -6.61 -2.19
C ILE A 24 -4.75 -7.05 -0.90
N GLY A 25 -4.34 -6.09 -0.06
CA GLY A 25 -3.94 -6.31 1.32
C GLY A 25 -5.10 -6.12 2.28
N MET A 26 -5.13 -6.89 3.37
CA MET A 26 -6.06 -6.63 4.47
C MET A 26 -5.67 -5.34 5.20
N PRO A 27 -6.61 -4.68 5.90
CA PRO A 27 -6.29 -3.55 6.76
C PRO A 27 -5.13 -3.84 7.72
N ASP A 28 -4.32 -2.82 8.02
CA ASP A 28 -3.09 -2.85 8.82
C ASP A 28 -1.90 -3.59 8.18
N ASN A 29 -2.07 -4.19 7.00
CA ASN A 29 -1.01 -4.95 6.34
C ASN A 29 0.27 -4.12 6.13
N ALA A 30 0.13 -2.85 5.80
CA ALA A 30 1.26 -2.00 5.44
C ALA A 30 2.18 -1.68 6.62
N ALA A 31 1.61 -1.47 7.81
CA ALA A 31 2.31 -0.79 8.90
C ALA A 31 2.74 -1.72 10.05
N ILE A 32 2.11 -2.88 10.27
CA ILE A 32 2.47 -3.78 11.38
C ILE A 32 3.97 -4.17 11.32
N PRO A 33 4.78 -3.86 12.34
CA PRO A 33 6.19 -4.26 12.39
C PRO A 33 6.35 -5.78 12.24
N ALA A 34 7.40 -6.21 11.54
CA ALA A 34 7.57 -7.62 11.20
C ALA A 34 7.72 -8.54 12.43
N VAL A 35 8.23 -8.03 13.54
CA VAL A 35 8.39 -8.77 14.81
C VAL A 35 7.20 -8.66 15.76
N ASP A 36 6.15 -7.91 15.37
CA ASP A 36 4.93 -7.80 16.17
C ASP A 36 4.08 -9.07 16.03
N SER A 37 3.58 -9.58 17.15
CA SER A 37 2.68 -10.75 17.20
C SER A 37 1.46 -10.63 16.28
N ARG A 38 0.95 -9.40 16.07
CA ARG A 38 -0.19 -9.09 15.21
C ARG A 38 0.09 -9.42 13.74
N ARG A 39 1.36 -9.46 13.30
CA ARG A 39 1.71 -9.89 11.94
C ARG A 39 1.33 -11.36 11.71
N GLY A 40 1.54 -12.22 12.71
CA GLY A 40 1.13 -13.63 12.66
C GLY A 40 -0.39 -13.80 12.64
N VAL A 41 -1.11 -12.98 13.42
CA VAL A 41 -2.58 -12.94 13.41
C VAL A 41 -3.11 -12.53 12.03
N LEU A 42 -2.55 -11.46 11.44
CA LEU A 42 -2.91 -10.99 10.12
C LEU A 42 -2.66 -12.08 9.05
N ALA A 43 -1.52 -12.78 9.12
CA ALA A 43 -1.22 -13.87 8.19
C ALA A 43 -2.25 -15.01 8.28
N GLN A 44 -2.69 -15.38 9.48
CA GLN A 44 -3.74 -16.39 9.67
C GLN A 44 -5.10 -15.92 9.11
N LEU A 45 -5.45 -14.64 9.35
CA LEU A 45 -6.69 -14.05 8.82
C LEU A 45 -6.67 -13.99 7.28
N ALA A 46 -5.53 -13.70 6.66
CA ALA A 46 -5.39 -13.71 5.20
C ALA A 46 -5.67 -15.10 4.62
N GLY A 47 -5.20 -16.15 5.31
CA GLY A 47 -5.50 -17.54 4.94
C GLY A 47 -6.98 -17.89 5.00
N ARG A 48 -7.75 -17.30 5.93
CA ARG A 48 -9.21 -17.45 5.96
C ARG A 48 -9.87 -16.65 4.83
N GLN A 49 -9.43 -15.41 4.65
CA GLN A 49 -10.00 -14.50 3.64
C GLN A 49 -9.88 -15.05 2.22
N ILE A 50 -8.75 -15.66 1.87
CA ILE A 50 -8.57 -16.21 0.51
C ILE A 50 -9.53 -17.37 0.22
N VAL A 51 -9.86 -18.20 1.22
CA VAL A 51 -10.87 -19.27 1.06
C VAL A 51 -12.24 -18.66 0.74
N ASP A 52 -12.61 -17.58 1.41
CA ASP A 52 -13.88 -16.90 1.17
C ASP A 52 -13.91 -16.11 -0.15
N LEU A 53 -12.78 -15.59 -0.62
CA LEU A 53 -12.66 -15.02 -1.96
C LEU A 53 -12.88 -16.08 -3.04
N VAL A 54 -12.25 -17.26 -2.90
CA VAL A 54 -12.44 -18.40 -3.83
C VAL A 54 -13.90 -18.85 -3.85
N ARG A 55 -14.55 -18.98 -2.69
CA ARG A 55 -15.98 -19.35 -2.60
C ARG A 55 -16.92 -18.36 -3.28
N ARG A 56 -16.54 -17.08 -3.31
CA ARG A 56 -17.30 -16.00 -3.94
C ARG A 56 -16.88 -15.71 -5.38
N ASP A 57 -15.95 -16.49 -5.93
CA ASP A 57 -15.35 -16.28 -7.25
C ASP A 57 -14.79 -14.86 -7.43
N VAL A 58 -14.18 -14.32 -6.37
CA VAL A 58 -13.56 -12.99 -6.39
C VAL A 58 -12.13 -13.10 -6.92
N THR A 59 -11.90 -12.53 -8.09
CA THR A 59 -10.58 -12.53 -8.76
C THR A 59 -9.85 -11.20 -8.57
N ILE A 60 -8.52 -11.22 -8.69
CA ILE A 60 -7.70 -10.02 -8.49
C ILE A 60 -8.06 -8.87 -9.44
N SER A 61 -8.47 -9.17 -10.68
CA SER A 61 -8.90 -8.17 -11.66
C SER A 61 -10.22 -7.48 -11.30
N GLN A 62 -11.06 -8.10 -10.47
CA GLN A 62 -12.26 -7.46 -9.93
C GLN A 62 -11.93 -6.46 -8.81
N ILE A 63 -10.77 -6.60 -8.17
CA ILE A 63 -10.28 -5.70 -7.11
C ILE A 63 -9.45 -4.57 -7.73
N LEU A 64 -8.50 -4.91 -8.59
CA LEU A 64 -7.58 -3.99 -9.25
C LEU A 64 -8.25 -3.24 -10.40
N THR A 65 -9.23 -2.42 -10.06
CA THR A 65 -9.96 -1.53 -10.97
C THR A 65 -9.19 -0.22 -11.19
N ARG A 66 -9.58 0.54 -12.22
CA ARG A 66 -9.07 1.90 -12.45
C ARG A 66 -9.15 2.75 -11.17
N GLN A 67 -10.28 2.72 -10.47
CA GLN A 67 -10.51 3.47 -9.23
C GLN A 67 -9.56 3.04 -8.11
N ALA A 68 -9.22 1.74 -8.01
CA ALA A 68 -8.25 1.26 -7.03
C ALA A 68 -6.87 1.88 -7.27
N PHE A 69 -6.41 1.95 -8.53
CA PHE A 69 -5.16 2.63 -8.87
C PHE A 69 -5.21 4.14 -8.60
N GLU A 70 -6.33 4.81 -8.88
CA GLU A 70 -6.47 6.23 -8.56
C GLU A 70 -6.44 6.51 -7.05
N ASN A 71 -7.03 5.63 -6.25
CA ASN A 71 -6.92 5.67 -4.79
C ASN A 71 -5.47 5.47 -4.35
N ALA A 72 -4.78 4.47 -4.90
CA ALA A 72 -3.38 4.19 -4.57
C ALA A 72 -2.46 5.39 -4.90
N ILE A 73 -2.67 6.09 -6.02
CA ILE A 73 -1.91 7.31 -6.36
C ILE A 73 -2.11 8.41 -5.32
N ARG A 74 -3.36 8.67 -4.92
CA ARG A 74 -3.66 9.68 -3.89
C ARG A 74 -3.05 9.27 -2.54
N VAL A 75 -3.19 8.02 -2.15
CA VAL A 75 -2.54 7.50 -0.94
C VAL A 75 -1.02 7.68 -1.01
N ASN A 76 -0.39 7.41 -2.16
CA ASN A 76 1.05 7.61 -2.33
C ASN A 76 1.46 9.08 -2.10
N GLY A 77 0.66 10.04 -2.58
CA GLY A 77 0.87 11.47 -2.28
C GLY A 77 0.73 11.78 -0.79
N ALA A 78 -0.32 11.26 -0.16
CA ALA A 78 -0.61 11.49 1.26
C ALA A 78 0.49 10.94 2.20
N ILE A 79 1.09 9.80 1.85
CA ILE A 79 2.15 9.18 2.65
C ILE A 79 3.56 9.66 2.27
N GLY A 80 3.71 10.45 1.19
CA GLY A 80 5.03 10.86 0.69
C GLY A 80 5.84 9.66 0.19
N GLY A 81 5.19 8.74 -0.52
CA GLY A 81 5.75 7.46 -0.93
C GLY A 81 6.84 7.56 -2.02
N SER A 82 7.63 6.49 -2.13
CA SER A 82 8.71 6.34 -3.10
C SER A 82 8.25 6.56 -4.54
N THR A 83 9.07 7.26 -5.34
CA THR A 83 8.84 7.44 -6.79
C THR A 83 8.84 6.11 -7.56
N ASN A 84 9.43 5.05 -7.01
CA ASN A 84 9.36 3.71 -7.60
C ASN A 84 7.93 3.15 -7.66
N ALA A 85 7.00 3.66 -6.83
CA ALA A 85 5.59 3.30 -6.92
C ALA A 85 4.98 3.61 -8.29
N VAL A 86 5.46 4.66 -8.96
CA VAL A 86 5.04 5.02 -10.34
C VAL A 86 5.29 3.87 -11.31
N LEU A 87 6.54 3.37 -11.32
CA LEU A 87 6.93 2.26 -12.19
C LEU A 87 6.17 0.98 -11.86
N HIS A 88 6.05 0.65 -10.58
CA HIS A 88 5.40 -0.58 -10.15
C HIS A 88 3.90 -0.58 -10.44
N LEU A 89 3.18 0.52 -10.15
CA LEU A 89 1.73 0.56 -10.39
C LEU A 89 1.39 0.58 -11.88
N ILE A 90 2.15 1.29 -12.71
CA ILE A 90 1.96 1.23 -14.17
C ILE A 90 2.21 -0.20 -14.68
N ALA A 91 3.27 -0.86 -14.20
CA ALA A 91 3.54 -2.25 -14.57
C ALA A 91 2.42 -3.20 -14.15
N ILE A 92 1.90 -3.08 -12.92
CA ILE A 92 0.80 -3.91 -12.43
C ILE A 92 -0.48 -3.62 -13.21
N ALA A 93 -0.83 -2.35 -13.44
CA ALA A 93 -2.00 -1.93 -14.23
C ALA A 93 -1.98 -2.55 -15.63
N ASN A 94 -0.83 -2.49 -16.32
CA ASN A 94 -0.64 -3.12 -17.62
C ASN A 94 -0.85 -4.66 -17.60
N ARG A 95 -0.52 -5.33 -16.50
CA ARG A 95 -0.72 -6.79 -16.38
C ARG A 95 -2.19 -7.17 -16.18
N VAL A 96 -3.00 -6.28 -15.62
CA VAL A 96 -4.43 -6.50 -15.40
C VAL A 96 -5.32 -5.81 -16.44
N GLY A 97 -4.72 -5.14 -17.44
CA GLY A 97 -5.44 -4.46 -18.52
C GLY A 97 -6.09 -3.14 -18.12
N VAL A 98 -5.60 -2.50 -17.06
CA VAL A 98 -6.04 -1.15 -16.66
C VAL A 98 -5.12 -0.13 -17.31
N ASP A 99 -5.70 0.81 -18.04
CA ASP A 99 -4.96 1.96 -18.57
C ASP A 99 -4.57 2.89 -17.42
N LEU A 100 -3.26 3.13 -17.27
CA LEU A 100 -2.69 3.99 -16.25
C LEU A 100 -1.43 4.65 -16.80
N SER A 101 -1.44 5.98 -16.87
CA SER A 101 -0.39 6.78 -17.50
C SER A 101 0.36 7.66 -16.49
N LEU A 102 1.47 8.27 -16.92
CA LEU A 102 2.16 9.29 -16.11
C LEU A 102 1.30 10.55 -15.91
N ASP A 103 0.42 10.87 -16.86
CA ASP A 103 -0.50 12.01 -16.75
C ASP A 103 -1.51 11.79 -15.62
N ASP A 104 -1.91 10.53 -15.36
CA ASP A 104 -2.76 10.20 -14.22
C ASP A 104 -2.04 10.47 -12.89
N TRP A 105 -0.76 10.13 -12.80
CA TRP A 105 0.05 10.41 -11.61
C TRP A 105 0.17 11.90 -11.32
N ASP A 106 0.48 12.69 -12.36
CA ASP A 106 0.57 14.13 -12.24
C ASP A 106 -0.78 14.75 -11.85
N ARG A 107 -1.86 14.41 -12.55
CA ARG A 107 -3.21 14.95 -12.28
C ARG A 107 -3.73 14.58 -10.91
N LEU A 108 -3.56 13.32 -10.48
CA LEU A 108 -4.13 12.82 -9.22
C LEU A 108 -3.28 13.17 -8.00
N GLY A 109 -1.99 13.46 -8.18
CA GLY A 109 -1.08 13.83 -7.11
C GLY A 109 -1.03 15.32 -6.76
N ARG A 110 -1.40 16.24 -7.67
CA ARG A 110 -1.21 17.70 -7.53
C ARG A 110 -1.73 18.30 -6.22
N ASP A 111 -2.92 17.92 -5.78
CA ASP A 111 -3.61 18.55 -4.64
C ASP A 111 -3.66 17.65 -3.40
N VAL A 112 -2.77 16.65 -3.31
CA VAL A 112 -2.72 15.73 -2.18
C VAL A 112 -1.55 16.10 -1.27
N PRO A 113 -1.80 16.69 -0.08
CA PRO A 113 -0.73 17.02 0.85
C PRO A 113 -0.14 15.76 1.47
N THR A 114 1.18 15.70 1.62
CA THR A 114 1.83 14.70 2.46
C THR A 114 1.51 14.99 3.93
N ILE A 115 0.74 14.11 4.57
CA ILE A 115 0.30 14.24 5.96
C ILE A 115 1.08 13.33 6.91
N VAL A 116 1.85 12.38 6.38
CA VAL A 116 2.65 11.42 7.15
C VAL A 116 4.07 11.95 7.36
N ASP A 117 4.44 12.21 8.62
CA ASP A 117 5.75 12.76 9.01
C ASP A 117 6.83 11.66 9.16
N LEU A 118 7.14 10.95 8.07
CA LEU A 118 8.12 9.87 8.06
C LEU A 118 9.35 10.19 7.24
N MET A 119 10.52 9.75 7.68
CA MET A 119 11.72 9.75 6.84
C MET A 119 11.43 9.02 5.51
N PRO A 120 11.92 9.51 4.36
CA PRO A 120 12.89 10.61 4.22
C PRO A 120 12.30 12.03 4.22
N SER A 121 10.97 12.19 4.08
CA SER A 121 10.32 13.49 3.97
C SER A 121 10.12 14.20 5.32
N GLY A 122 10.05 13.42 6.39
CA GLY A 122 9.77 13.83 7.76
C GLY A 122 10.75 13.24 8.78
N ARG A 123 10.29 13.09 10.02
CA ARG A 123 11.14 12.81 11.19
C ARG A 123 11.02 11.39 11.73
N PHE A 124 9.84 10.79 11.67
CA PHE A 124 9.53 9.53 12.34
C PHE A 124 9.78 8.30 11.44
N LEU A 125 9.57 7.10 11.98
CA LEU A 125 9.77 5.81 11.29
C LEU A 125 8.48 4.98 11.27
N MET A 126 8.47 3.89 10.48
CA MET A 126 7.27 3.07 10.25
C MET A 126 6.62 2.51 11.52
N GLU A 127 7.38 2.32 12.60
CA GLU A 127 6.84 1.90 13.89
C GLU A 127 5.96 2.99 14.51
N ASP A 128 6.40 4.26 14.46
CA ASP A 128 5.59 5.40 14.90
C ASP A 128 4.32 5.54 14.07
N PHE A 129 4.43 5.32 12.75
CA PHE A 129 3.28 5.35 11.85
C PHE A 129 2.25 4.28 12.19
N TYR A 130 2.71 3.07 12.51
CA TYR A 130 1.82 2.01 12.95
C TYR A 130 1.11 2.35 14.26
N TYR A 131 1.83 2.86 15.26
CA TYR A 131 1.22 3.24 16.53
C TYR A 131 0.28 4.44 16.41
N ALA A 132 0.48 5.30 15.41
CA ALA A 132 -0.43 6.40 15.09
C ALA A 132 -1.73 5.95 14.41
N GLY A 133 -1.87 4.68 14.04
CA GLY A 133 -3.06 4.12 13.37
C GLY A 133 -2.76 3.44 12.03
N GLY A 134 -1.54 3.57 11.51
CA GLY A 134 -1.16 2.99 10.23
C GLY A 134 -1.85 3.69 9.06
N LEU A 135 -2.16 2.90 8.02
CA LEU A 135 -2.69 3.41 6.76
C LEU A 135 -4.23 3.55 6.74
N ALA A 136 -4.93 2.80 7.61
CA ALA A 136 -6.38 2.63 7.60
C ALA A 136 -7.16 3.84 8.15
#